data_AF-R1IGS4-F1
#
_entry.id   AF-R1IGS4-F1
#
_cell.length_a   1.000
_cell.length_b   1.000
_cell.length_c   1.000
_cell.angle_alpha   90.00
_cell.angle_beta   90.00
_cell.angle_gamma   90.00
#
_symmetry.space_group_name_H-M   'P 1'
#
loop_
_entity.id
_entity.type
_entity.pdbx_description
1 polymer ?
#
loop_
_entity_poly.entity_id
_entity_poly.type
_entity_poly.pdbx_seq_one_letter_code
_entity_poly.pdbx_strand_id
1 'polypeptide(L)' 'MKHLFLIPLSVSLLFGCTQGHVQNNAVGADRDEFGCIPSAGYQWCAYTNQCERPWELAEAEGFDNTPELFDGFCEQ' A
#
# COMPACT_ATOMS: atom_id res chain seq x y z
N MET A 1 -25.65 -40.17 24.98
CA MET A 1 -25.36 -41.52 24.46
C MET A 1 -26.02 -41.64 23.09
N LYS A 2 -25.23 -41.87 22.04
CA LYS A 2 -25.64 -42.31 20.68
C LYS A 2 -26.74 -41.49 19.98
N HIS A 3 -26.37 -40.32 19.47
CA HIS A 3 -26.89 -39.89 18.16
C HIS A 3 -25.74 -39.91 17.17
N LEU A 4 -25.79 -40.99 16.39
CA LEU A 4 -24.82 -41.53 15.48
C LEU A 4 -25.37 -41.21 14.08
N PHE A 5 -24.56 -40.54 13.24
CA PHE A 5 -24.80 -40.19 11.82
C PHE A 5 -25.97 -39.20 11.58
N LEU A 6 -25.79 -38.09 10.87
CA LEU A 6 -25.23 -37.97 9.53
C LEU A 6 -24.49 -36.64 9.39
N ILE A 7 -23.17 -36.73 9.22
CA ILE A 7 -22.35 -35.63 8.69
C ILE A 7 -22.88 -35.36 7.28
N PRO A 8 -23.46 -34.19 6.97
CA PRO A 8 -23.78 -33.89 5.59
C PRO A 8 -22.47 -33.88 4.81
N LEU A 9 -22.44 -34.75 3.80
CA LEU A 9 -21.49 -34.84 2.72
C LEU A 9 -21.54 -33.55 1.88
N SER A 10 -21.25 -32.41 2.49
CA SER A 10 -21.07 -31.12 1.82
C SER A 10 -19.67 -30.60 2.12
N VAL A 11 -18.70 -31.47 1.86
CA VAL A 11 -17.40 -31.05 1.37
C VAL A 11 -17.64 -30.38 0.02
N SER A 12 -17.91 -29.08 0.04
CA SER A 12 -17.72 -28.22 -1.13
C SER A 12 -16.54 -27.32 -0.81
N LEU A 13 -15.35 -27.90 -1.02
CA LEU A 13 -14.14 -27.19 -1.39
C LEU A 13 -14.50 -26.13 -2.46
N LEU A 14 -14.63 -24.89 -2.04
CA LEU A 14 -14.39 -23.72 -2.89
C LEU A 14 -13.25 -22.90 -2.27
N PHE A 15 -12.14 -23.60 -1.98
CA PHE A 15 -10.82 -22.99 -2.04
C PHE A 15 -10.40 -23.02 -3.52
N GLY A 16 -10.52 -21.89 -4.22
CA GLY A 16 -9.98 -21.69 -5.56
C GLY A 16 -10.52 -20.38 -6.16
N CYS A 17 -9.72 -19.38 -6.51
CA CYS A 17 -8.29 -19.33 -6.77
C CYS A 17 -7.59 -18.36 -5.82
N THR A 18 -6.47 -18.75 -5.22
CA THR A 18 -5.43 -17.76 -4.91
C THR A 18 -5.04 -17.15 -6.24
N GLN A 19 -5.32 -15.86 -6.45
CA GLN A 19 -4.84 -15.14 -7.62
C GLN A 19 -3.32 -15.30 -7.63
N GLY A 20 -2.80 -16.11 -8.55
CA GLY A 20 -1.41 -16.04 -8.91
C GLY A 20 -1.19 -14.64 -9.43
N HIS A 21 -0.61 -13.76 -8.61
CA HIS A 21 -0.10 -12.50 -9.10
C HIS A 21 0.98 -12.85 -10.10
N VAL A 22 0.64 -12.82 -11.39
CA VAL A 22 1.64 -12.55 -12.41
C VAL A 22 2.19 -11.18 -12.02
N GLN A 23 3.34 -11.17 -11.35
CA GLN A 23 4.17 -9.98 -11.17
C GLN A 23 4.67 -9.63 -12.57
N ASN A 24 3.76 -9.10 -13.39
CA ASN A 24 4.14 -8.26 -14.50
C ASN A 24 4.88 -7.12 -13.81
N ASN A 25 6.21 -7.06 -13.99
CA ASN A 25 7.03 -5.92 -13.60
C ASN A 25 6.69 -4.73 -14.51
N ALA A 26 5.42 -4.34 -14.53
CA ALA A 26 4.98 -3.12 -15.17
C ALA A 26 5.61 -1.96 -14.39
N VAL A 27 6.23 -1.04 -15.12
CA VAL A 27 6.82 0.18 -14.54
C VAL A 27 5.72 0.94 -13.79
N GLY A 28 6.00 1.33 -12.54
CA GLY A 28 5.05 2.06 -11.68
C GLY A 28 3.97 1.20 -11.02
N ALA A 29 4.13 -0.13 -11.01
CA ALA A 29 3.25 -1.02 -10.25
C ALA A 29 3.68 -1.17 -8.77
N ASP A 30 4.84 -0.63 -8.38
CA ASP A 30 5.32 -0.59 -7.01
C ASP A 30 4.43 0.31 -6.15
N ARG A 31 4.02 -0.21 -4.99
CA ARG A 31 3.32 0.55 -3.97
C ARG A 31 3.90 0.24 -2.60
N ASP A 32 4.07 1.28 -1.78
CA ASP A 32 4.42 1.13 -0.36
C ASP A 32 3.18 0.86 0.50
N GLU A 33 3.36 0.84 1.83
CA GLU A 33 2.31 0.57 2.81
C GLU A 33 1.18 1.60 2.80
N PHE A 34 1.46 2.82 2.32
CA PHE A 34 0.50 3.91 2.20
C PHE A 34 -0.11 4.00 0.79
N GLY A 35 0.35 3.14 -0.13
CA GLY A 35 -0.08 3.12 -1.52
C GLY A 35 0.61 4.16 -2.39
N CYS A 36 1.65 4.83 -1.89
CA CYS A 36 2.47 5.73 -2.69
C CYS A 36 3.29 4.92 -3.70
N ILE A 37 3.74 5.57 -4.78
CA ILE A 37 4.56 4.95 -5.83
C ILE A 37 5.99 5.52 -5.72
N PRO A 38 6.90 4.87 -4.96
CA PRO A 38 8.25 5.39 -4.73
C PRO A 38 9.05 5.56 -6.03
N SER A 39 8.86 4.69 -7.02
CA SER A 39 9.54 4.81 -8.32
C SER A 39 9.17 6.07 -9.10
N ALA A 40 8.00 6.66 -8.82
CA ALA A 40 7.56 7.94 -9.38
C ALA A 40 7.93 9.14 -8.49
N GLY A 41 8.57 8.89 -7.34
CA GLY A 41 9.03 9.88 -6.39
C GLY A 41 7.97 10.35 -5.40
N TYR A 42 6.89 9.60 -5.23
CA TYR A 42 5.91 9.87 -4.18
C TYR A 42 6.39 9.30 -2.84
N GLN A 43 6.24 10.10 -1.78
CA GLN A 43 6.48 9.72 -0.38
C GLN A 43 5.27 10.08 0.47
N TRP A 44 4.96 9.22 1.43
CA TRP A 44 3.88 9.48 2.38
C TRP A 44 4.20 10.67 3.29
N CYS A 45 3.24 11.59 3.42
CA CYS A 45 3.31 12.72 4.34
C CYS A 45 2.17 12.64 5.35
N ALA A 46 2.49 12.44 6.64
CA ALA A 46 1.45 12.27 7.67
C ALA A 46 0.69 13.58 7.92
N TYR A 47 1.36 14.72 7.84
CA TYR A 47 0.75 16.04 8.00
C TYR A 47 -0.33 16.36 6.94
N THR A 48 -0.05 16.11 5.65
CA THR A 48 -1.06 16.32 4.57
C THR A 48 -1.95 15.10 4.35
N ASN A 49 -1.61 13.97 4.98
CA ASN A 49 -2.27 12.67 4.85
C ASN A 49 -2.40 12.22 3.38
N GLN A 50 -1.35 12.46 2.60
CA GLN A 50 -1.28 12.22 1.16
C GLN A 50 0.12 11.76 0.73
N CYS A 51 0.21 11.20 -0.47
CA CYS A 51 1.49 10.91 -1.12
C CYS A 51 1.98 12.17 -1.84
N GLU A 52 3.03 12.79 -1.31
CA GLU A 52 3.59 14.03 -1.82
C GLU A 52 4.87 13.77 -2.61
N ARG A 53 5.21 14.66 -3.55
CA ARG A 53 6.54 14.66 -4.16
C ARG A 53 7.38 15.72 -3.44
N PRO A 54 8.49 15.35 -2.78
CA PRO A 54 9.23 16.26 -1.91
C PRO A 54 9.61 17.59 -2.56
N TRP A 55 9.93 17.60 -3.86
CA TRP A 55 10.30 18.82 -4.59
C TRP A 55 9.12 19.72 -4.94
N GLU A 56 7.93 19.17 -5.22
CA GLU A 56 6.73 19.96 -5.49
C GLU A 56 6.21 20.58 -4.19
N LEU A 57 6.23 19.79 -3.10
CA LEU A 57 5.86 20.27 -1.77
C LEU A 57 6.82 21.35 -1.27
N ALA A 58 8.13 21.15 -1.44
CA ALA A 58 9.16 22.14 -1.08
C ALA A 58 8.96 23.47 -1.83
N GLU A 59 8.65 23.43 -3.13
CA GLU A 59 8.33 24.63 -3.93
C GLU A 59 7.05 25.32 -3.43
N ALA A 60 6.02 24.55 -3.10
CA ALA A 60 4.73 25.07 -2.65
C ALA A 60 4.77 25.70 -1.25
N GLU A 61 5.49 25.06 -0.32
CA GLU A 61 5.56 25.45 1.09
C GLU A 61 6.76 26.36 1.41
N GLY A 62 7.71 26.49 0.47
CA GLY A 62 8.83 27.44 0.57
C GLY A 62 9.97 26.96 1.47
N PHE A 63 10.31 25.68 1.44
CA PHE A 63 11.48 25.11 2.11
C PHE A 63 12.46 24.47 1.11
N ASP A 64 13.72 24.24 1.51
CA ASP A 64 14.70 23.59 0.63
C ASP A 64 14.35 22.11 0.42
N ASN A 65 14.43 21.61 -0.81
CA ASN A 65 14.16 20.20 -1.12
C ASN A 65 15.27 19.27 -0.59
N THR A 66 15.28 19.05 0.73
CA THR A 66 16.12 18.07 1.42
C THR A 66 15.25 17.07 2.18
N PRO A 67 15.72 15.82 2.38
CA PRO A 67 14.99 14.83 3.16
C PRO A 67 14.65 15.33 4.57
N GLU A 68 15.58 16.02 5.23
CA GLU A 68 15.39 16.47 6.61
C GLU A 68 14.26 17.50 6.75
N LEU A 69 14.12 18.39 5.77
CA LEU A 69 13.06 19.39 5.78
C LEU A 69 11.71 18.81 5.35
N PHE A 70 11.71 17.87 4.40
CA PHE A 70 10.51 17.13 4.03
C PHE A 70 9.97 16.29 5.19
N ASP A 71 10.82 15.49 5.83
CA ASP A 71 10.47 14.67 6.99
C ASP A 71 9.96 15.56 8.13
N GLY A 72 10.68 16.64 8.42
CA GLY A 72 10.29 17.63 9.41
C GLY A 72 8.93 18.28 9.12
N PHE A 73 8.60 18.53 7.85
CA PHE A 73 7.27 19.03 7.45
C PHE A 73 6.18 17.96 7.60
N CYS A 74 6.50 16.70 7.28
CA CYS A 74 5.53 15.62 7.27
C CYS A 74 5.22 15.04 8.65
N GLU A 75 6.07 15.28 9.65
CA GLU A 75 5.91 14.87 11.05
C GLU A 75 5.29 15.94 11.97
N GLN A 76 4.86 17.08 11.43
CA GLN A 76 4.30 18.21 12.19
C GLN A 76 2.97 17.88 12.89
#